data_AF-C0PK39-F1
#
_entry.id   AF-C0PK39-F1
#
_cell.length_a   1.000
_cell.length_b   1.000
_cell.length_c   1.000
_cell.angle_alpha   90.00
_cell.angle_beta   90.00
_cell.angle_gamma   90.00
#
_symmetry.space_group_name_H-M   'P 1'
#
loop_
_entity.id
_entity.type
_entity.pdbx_description
1 polymer ?
#
loop_
_entity_poly.entity_id
_entity_poly.type
_entity_poly.pdbx_seq_one_letter_code
_entity_poly.pdbx_strand_id
1 'polypeptide(L)'
;MHFLVNHTKRALHNYLITKLYRDDLLEDLLKEPDEITIKRKQIRENLKVLQQAYKTLDEIPLDAEAVERGGYSLDSDAIGLPRAHGLSSSLHGFNDGSSPYSTPKQSRSRRSNHSGEQLPFNPNMSGNGF
;
A
#
# COMPACT_ATOMS: atom_id res chain seq x y z
N MET A 1 40.18 -28.11 5.87
CA MET A 1 38.92 -27.70 6.55
C MET A 1 39.03 -27.66 8.08
N HIS A 2 39.70 -28.61 8.75
CA HIS A 2 39.68 -28.72 10.22
C HIS A 2 40.26 -27.50 10.97
N PHE A 3 41.38 -26.95 10.50
CA PHE A 3 42.09 -25.88 11.24
C PHE A 3 41.45 -24.50 11.12
N LEU A 4 40.90 -24.13 9.97
CA LEU A 4 40.34 -22.79 9.78
C LEU A 4 38.81 -22.80 9.86
N VAL A 5 38.15 -23.62 9.03
CA VAL A 5 36.69 -23.63 8.92
C VAL A 5 36.04 -24.11 10.22
N ASN A 6 36.50 -25.25 10.77
CA ASN A 6 35.92 -25.79 12.00
C ASN A 6 36.34 -25.03 13.26
N HIS A 7 37.50 -24.37 13.24
CA HIS A 7 37.92 -23.49 14.33
C HIS A 7 37.07 -22.21 14.34
N THR A 8 36.96 -21.54 13.19
CA THR A 8 36.16 -20.31 13.04
C THR A 8 34.70 -20.57 13.41
N LYS A 9 34.10 -21.67 12.92
CA LYS A 9 32.73 -22.07 13.29
C LYS A 9 32.52 -22.14 14.81
N ARG A 10 33.50 -22.68 15.56
CA ARG A 10 33.40 -22.86 17.02
C ARG A 10 33.75 -21.59 17.79
N ALA A 11 34.74 -20.84 17.33
CA ALA A 11 35.28 -19.69 18.05
C ALA A 11 34.52 -18.38 17.78
N LEU A 12 33.83 -18.27 16.63
CA LEU A 12 33.23 -17.01 16.20
C LEU A 12 32.15 -16.50 17.15
N HIS A 13 31.29 -17.37 17.68
CA HIS A 13 30.23 -16.94 18.60
C HIS A 13 30.80 -16.31 19.88
N ASN A 14 31.75 -16.99 20.54
CA ASN A 14 32.41 -16.47 21.74
C ASN A 14 33.18 -15.18 21.43
N TYR A 15 33.83 -15.12 20.27
CA TYR A 15 34.52 -13.93 19.82
C TYR A 15 33.55 -12.75 19.62
N LEU A 16 32.43 -12.94 18.93
CA LEU A 16 31.44 -11.89 18.70
C LEU A 16 30.84 -11.37 20.00
N ILE A 17 30.51 -12.27 20.94
CA ILE A 17 30.00 -11.86 22.26
C ILE A 17 31.03 -11.00 23.00
N THR A 18 32.28 -11.47 23.09
CA THR A 18 33.33 -10.73 23.82
C THR A 18 33.73 -9.40 23.16
N LYS A 19 33.48 -9.24 21.86
CA LYS A 19 33.82 -8.03 21.11
C LYS A 19 32.67 -7.04 20.98
N LEU A 20 31.44 -7.50 20.78
CA LEU A 20 30.30 -6.65 20.46
C LEU A 20 29.38 -6.40 21.66
N TYR A 21 29.34 -7.31 22.65
CA TYR A 21 28.49 -7.17 23.83
C TYR A 21 29.23 -6.41 24.93
N ARG A 22 29.48 -5.12 24.69
CA ARG A 22 30.14 -4.23 25.63
C ARG A 22 29.37 -2.93 25.72
N ASP A 23 29.11 -2.46 26.94
CA ASP A 23 28.24 -1.32 27.19
C ASP A 23 28.68 -0.05 26.46
N ASP A 24 29.99 0.13 26.26
CA ASP A 24 30.59 1.25 25.53
C ASP A 24 30.34 1.22 24.01
N LEU A 25 30.02 0.05 23.44
CA LEU A 25 29.78 -0.12 22.00
C LEU A 25 28.29 -0.30 21.67
N LEU A 26 27.47 -0.67 22.64
CA LEU A 26 26.07 -1.02 22.40
C LEU A 26 25.27 0.16 21.86
N GLU A 27 25.51 1.37 22.37
CA GLU A 27 24.80 2.57 21.91
C GLU A 27 25.05 2.82 20.42
N ASP A 28 26.31 2.75 19.98
CA ASP A 28 26.69 2.98 18.59
C ASP A 28 26.28 1.82 17.66
N LEU A 29 26.45 0.57 18.10
CA LEU A 29 26.12 -0.62 17.32
C LEU A 29 24.61 -0.78 17.11
N LEU A 30 23.81 -0.40 18.11
CA LEU A 30 22.35 -0.51 18.06
C LEU A 30 21.68 0.80 17.62
N LYS A 31 22.46 1.85 17.34
CA LYS A 31 21.95 3.08 16.78
C LYS A 31 21.36 2.79 15.40
N GLU A 32 20.09 3.15 15.25
CA GLU A 32 19.43 3.04 13.97
C GLU A 32 19.96 4.09 12.99
N PRO A 33 20.05 3.75 11.70
CA PRO A 33 20.38 4.74 10.69
C PRO A 33 19.23 5.74 10.54
N ASP A 34 19.59 7.02 10.35
CA ASP A 34 18.65 8.16 10.35
C ASP A 34 17.49 7.98 9.36
N GLU A 35 17.76 7.41 8.19
CA GLU A 35 16.74 7.13 7.17
C GLU A 35 15.62 6.22 7.70
N ILE A 36 15.97 5.19 8.48
CA ILE A 36 14.99 4.26 9.07
C ILE A 36 14.19 4.97 10.16
N THR A 37 14.86 5.79 10.99
CA THR A 37 14.20 6.56 12.04
C THR A 37 13.18 7.55 11.45
N ILE A 38 13.55 8.27 10.39
CA ILE A 38 12.68 9.23 9.69
C ILE A 38 11.49 8.49 9.06
N LYS A 39 11.75 7.42 8.28
CA LYS A 39 10.69 6.62 7.65
C LYS A 39 9.70 6.08 8.69
N ARG A 40 10.22 5.54 9.80
CA ARG A 40 9.39 5.03 10.89
C ARG A 40 8.53 6.12 11.52
N LYS A 41 9.07 7.32 11.73
CA LYS A 41 8.31 8.46 12.25
C LYS A 41 7.16 8.83 11.32
N GLN A 42 7.44 8.98 10.03
CA GLN A 42 6.43 9.30 9.01
C GLN A 42 5.32 8.23 8.93
N ILE A 43 5.69 6.95 8.93
CA ILE A 43 4.72 5.84 8.91
C ILE A 43 3.82 5.88 10.14
N ARG A 44 4.38 6.13 11.34
CA ARG A 44 3.58 6.25 12.57
C ARG A 44 2.62 7.43 12.54
N GLU A 45 3.03 8.56 11.97
CA GLU A 45 2.17 9.73 11.80
C GLU A 45 1.03 9.43 10.84
N ASN A 46 1.33 8.86 9.67
CA ASN A 46 0.33 8.45 8.69
C ASN A 46 -0.65 7.43 9.26
N LEU A 47 -0.16 6.44 10.02
CA LEU A 47 -0.99 5.44 10.68
C LEU A 47 -2.00 6.11 11.63
N LYS A 48 -1.56 7.08 12.45
CA LYS A 48 -2.48 7.81 13.34
C LYS A 48 -3.57 8.54 12.57
N VAL A 49 -3.21 9.20 11.46
CA VAL A 49 -4.17 9.91 10.60
C VAL A 49 -5.18 8.92 10.00
N LEU A 50 -4.72 7.79 9.47
CA LEU A 50 -5.58 6.77 8.89
C LEU A 50 -6.53 6.15 9.93
N GLN A 51 -6.04 5.90 11.15
CA GLN A 51 -6.88 5.42 12.25
C GLN A 51 -7.95 6.45 12.64
N GLN A 52 -7.60 7.73 12.66
CA GLN A 52 -8.57 8.79 12.93
C GLN A 52 -9.62 8.89 11.82
N ALA A 53 -9.19 8.84 10.55
CA ALA A 53 -10.09 8.84 9.41
C ALA A 53 -11.04 7.64 9.45
N TYR A 54 -10.54 6.45 9.82
CA TYR A 54 -11.37 5.27 9.99
C TYR A 54 -12.44 5.46 11.07
N LYS A 55 -12.08 5.98 12.25
CA LYS A 55 -13.06 6.29 13.31
C LYS A 55 -14.10 7.30 12.84
N THR A 56 -13.68 8.34 12.14
CA THR A 56 -14.60 9.34 11.60
C THR A 56 -15.57 8.73 10.59
N LEU A 57 -15.15 7.75 9.77
CA LEU A 57 -16.05 7.06 8.85
C LEU A 57 -17.04 6.14 9.57
N ASP A 58 -16.61 5.46 10.64
CA ASP A 58 -17.45 4.57 11.45
C ASP A 58 -18.51 5.34 12.25
N GLU A 59 -18.20 6.58 12.64
CA GLU A 59 -19.10 7.50 13.34
C GLU A 59 -20.15 8.16 12.43
N ILE A 60 -20.04 8.05 11.10
CA ILE A 60 -21.07 8.57 10.19
C ILE A 60 -22.29 7.65 10.30
N PRO A 61 -23.42 8.09 10.88
CA PRO A 61 -24.64 7.33 10.80
C PRO A 61 -24.96 7.13 9.33
N LEU A 62 -25.32 5.90 8.97
CA LEU A 62 -25.92 5.58 7.68
C LEU A 62 -27.29 6.29 7.61
N ASP A 63 -27.31 7.62 7.53
CA ASP A 63 -28.49 8.46 7.31
C ASP A 63 -29.02 8.30 5.87
N ALA A 64 -28.84 7.11 5.30
CA ALA A 64 -29.56 6.64 4.12
C ALA A 64 -31.09 6.62 4.37
N GLU A 65 -31.55 6.59 5.63
CA GLU A 65 -32.97 6.76 5.94
C GLU A 65 -33.45 8.22 6.00
N ALA A 66 -32.55 9.21 6.16
CA ALA A 66 -32.94 10.62 6.18
C ALA A 66 -33.16 11.21 4.78
N VAL A 67 -32.54 10.61 3.75
CA VAL A 67 -32.76 10.99 2.34
C VAL A 67 -34.10 10.47 1.82
N GLU A 68 -34.59 9.32 2.29
CA GLU A 68 -35.92 8.80 1.90
C GLU A 68 -37.08 9.57 2.54
N ARG A 69 -36.86 10.30 3.64
CA ARG A 69 -37.96 10.87 4.44
C ARG A 69 -38.14 12.40 4.40
N GLY A 70 -37.29 13.19 3.75
CA GLY A 70 -37.55 14.64 3.72
C GLY A 70 -36.53 15.59 3.07
N GLY A 71 -35.79 15.15 2.04
CA GLY A 71 -34.56 15.84 1.62
C GLY A 71 -34.53 16.58 0.28
N TYR A 72 -35.65 16.88 -0.39
CA TYR A 72 -35.69 17.88 -1.48
C TYR A 72 -37.14 18.33 -1.78
N SER A 73 -37.74 19.16 -0.95
CA SER A 73 -38.87 19.99 -1.43
C SER A 73 -38.29 21.28 -1.98
N LEU A 74 -37.94 21.26 -3.26
CA LEU A 74 -37.64 22.44 -4.06
C LEU A 74 -38.86 22.61 -4.97
N ASP A 75 -39.81 23.44 -4.53
CA ASP A 75 -41.07 23.83 -5.19
C ASP A 75 -41.50 22.96 -6.39
N SER A 76 -42.24 21.89 -6.10
CA SER A 76 -42.99 21.17 -7.12
C SER A 76 -44.34 21.86 -7.31
N ASP A 77 -44.50 22.60 -8.40
CA ASP A 77 -45.83 22.98 -8.89
C ASP A 77 -46.69 21.72 -9.09
N ALA A 78 -48.01 21.86 -9.04
CA ALA A 78 -49.03 20.78 -9.01
C ALA A 78 -49.04 19.79 -10.21
N ILE A 79 -48.06 19.84 -11.10
CA ILE A 79 -47.92 18.95 -12.28
C ILE A 79 -46.54 18.24 -12.30
N GLY A 80 -45.68 18.42 -11.30
CA GLY A 80 -44.52 17.52 -11.07
C GLY A 80 -43.48 17.45 -12.20
N LEU A 81 -43.23 18.55 -12.92
CA LEU A 81 -42.18 18.64 -13.95
C LEU A 81 -41.13 19.70 -13.60
N PRO A 82 -39.82 19.43 -13.79
CA PRO A 82 -38.75 20.38 -13.48
C PRO A 82 -38.74 21.56 -14.47
N ARG A 83 -38.63 22.78 -13.92
CA ARG A 83 -38.62 24.03 -14.68
C ARG A 83 -37.28 24.22 -15.41
N ALA A 84 -37.26 23.98 -16.71
CA ALA A 84 -36.11 24.24 -17.57
C ALA A 84 -35.90 25.76 -17.75
N HIS A 85 -35.00 26.34 -16.98
CA HIS A 85 -34.51 27.69 -17.23
C HIS A 85 -33.49 27.68 -18.38
N GLY A 86 -33.97 28.06 -19.56
CA GLY A 86 -33.34 29.04 -20.45
C GLY A 86 -31.88 28.85 -20.86
N LEU A 87 -31.70 28.45 -22.12
CA LEU A 87 -30.45 28.45 -22.89
C LEU A 87 -29.76 29.84 -22.86
N SER A 88 -28.44 29.85 -22.66
CA SER A 88 -27.56 30.91 -23.19
C SER A 88 -26.28 30.28 -23.75
N SER A 89 -26.19 30.33 -25.08
CA SER A 89 -25.08 29.87 -25.89
C SER A 89 -24.01 30.98 -26.02
N SER A 90 -22.77 30.68 -25.64
CA SER A 90 -21.60 31.30 -26.26
C SER A 90 -20.42 30.34 -26.18
N LEU A 91 -19.97 29.87 -27.34
CA LEU A 91 -18.62 29.34 -27.55
C LEU A 91 -17.60 30.31 -26.93
N HIS A 92 -16.45 29.81 -26.47
CA HIS A 92 -15.08 30.31 -26.73
C HIS A 92 -14.13 29.24 -26.17
N GLY A 93 -13.39 28.59 -27.07
CA GLY A 93 -12.36 27.62 -26.69
C GLY A 93 -11.09 28.31 -26.26
N PHE A 94 -10.47 27.82 -25.18
CA PHE A 94 -9.05 27.99 -24.92
C PHE A 94 -8.48 26.70 -24.34
N ASN A 95 -7.45 26.22 -25.03
CA ASN A 95 -6.56 25.15 -24.68
C ASN A 95 -5.43 25.72 -23.82
N ASP A 96 -5.22 25.24 -22.58
CA ASP A 96 -3.89 25.06 -22.00
C ASP A 96 -3.94 24.32 -20.65
N GLY A 97 -2.85 23.62 -20.29
CA GLY A 97 -2.51 23.34 -18.88
C GLY A 97 -2.63 21.89 -18.40
N SER A 98 -1.58 21.11 -18.65
CA SER A 98 -1.25 19.79 -18.11
C SER A 98 -1.68 19.50 -16.65
N SER A 99 -2.37 18.37 -16.44
CA SER A 99 -2.59 17.72 -15.14
C SER A 99 -1.45 16.71 -14.84
N PRO A 100 -0.82 16.72 -13.65
CA PRO A 100 0.35 15.88 -13.33
C PRO A 100 0.02 14.43 -12.94
N TYR A 101 -1.23 13.99 -13.06
CA TYR A 101 -1.63 12.62 -12.75
C TYR A 101 -2.01 11.87 -14.02
N SER A 102 -1.01 11.31 -14.71
CA SER A 102 -1.25 10.27 -15.71
C SER A 102 -0.26 9.13 -15.54
N THR A 103 -0.81 7.98 -15.16
CA THR A 103 -0.14 6.68 -15.07
C THR A 103 0.24 6.16 -16.46
N PRO A 104 1.44 5.59 -16.68
CA PRO A 104 1.80 5.07 -17.99
C PRO A 104 1.01 3.79 -18.29
N LYS A 105 0.18 3.81 -19.34
CA LYS A 105 -0.41 2.62 -19.94
C LYS A 105 0.69 1.84 -20.67
N GLN A 106 1.17 0.74 -20.08
CA GLN A 106 2.02 -0.21 -20.81
C GLN A 106 1.20 -0.91 -21.90
N SER A 107 1.56 -0.61 -23.15
CA SER A 107 1.16 -1.35 -24.34
C SER A 107 1.57 -2.82 -24.20
N ARG A 108 0.59 -3.72 -24.15
CA ARG A 108 0.80 -5.17 -24.26
C ARG A 108 1.29 -5.49 -25.67
N SER A 109 2.61 -5.66 -25.81
CA SER A 109 3.19 -6.29 -27.01
C SER A 109 3.10 -7.81 -26.86
N ARG A 110 2.15 -8.41 -27.58
CA ARG A 110 2.14 -9.84 -27.90
C ARG A 110 3.42 -10.17 -28.69
N ARG A 111 4.33 -10.95 -28.11
CA ARG A 111 5.20 -11.85 -28.86
C ARG A 111 5.24 -13.21 -28.18
N SER A 112 4.63 -14.18 -28.85
CA SER A 112 4.96 -15.59 -28.72
C SER A 112 6.42 -15.79 -29.14
N ASN A 113 7.14 -16.67 -28.46
CA ASN A 113 7.87 -17.76 -29.09
C ASN A 113 8.28 -18.80 -28.05
N HIS A 114 8.19 -20.04 -28.54
CA HIS A 114 8.39 -21.30 -27.86
C HIS A 114 9.89 -21.66 -27.83
N SER A 115 10.36 -22.14 -26.67
CA SER A 115 11.52 -23.04 -26.47
C SER A 115 11.58 -23.30 -24.96
N GLY A 116 11.03 -24.38 -24.42
CA GLY A 116 11.62 -25.72 -24.50
C GLY A 116 12.58 -25.89 -23.32
N GLU A 117 12.09 -26.36 -22.16
CA GLU A 117 12.75 -27.30 -21.23
C GLU A 117 11.69 -27.82 -20.23
N GLN A 118 11.64 -29.15 -20.09
CA GLN A 118 10.72 -29.90 -19.23
C GLN A 118 11.14 -29.76 -17.76
N LEU A 119 10.18 -29.46 -16.88
CA LEU A 119 10.33 -29.69 -15.44
C LEU A 119 10.04 -31.17 -15.17
N PRO A 120 10.88 -31.90 -14.41
CA PRO A 120 10.54 -33.26 -14.02
C PRO A 120 9.35 -33.22 -13.06
N PHE A 121 8.24 -33.78 -13.54
CA PHE A 121 7.14 -34.27 -12.72
C PHE A 121 7.73 -35.14 -11.60
N ASN A 122 7.45 -34.80 -10.35
CA ASN A 122 7.81 -35.60 -9.19
C ASN A 122 6.54 -36.27 -8.67
N PRO A 123 6.28 -37.56 -8.99
CA PRO A 123 5.17 -38.28 -8.40
C PRO A 123 5.68 -38.99 -7.15
N ASN A 124 5.38 -38.46 -5.97
CA ASN A 124 5.31 -39.34 -4.81
C ASN A 124 4.25 -38.86 -3.81
N MET A 125 3.01 -39.27 -4.08
CA MET A 125 2.00 -39.47 -3.05
C MET A 125 2.13 -40.92 -2.55
N SER A 126 2.50 -41.07 -1.28
CA SER A 126 2.26 -42.22 -0.39
C SER A 126 2.62 -41.67 0.99
N GLY A 127 1.69 -41.43 1.93
CA GLY A 127 0.73 -42.39 2.47
C GLY A 127 1.32 -42.97 3.77
N ASN A 128 0.58 -42.81 4.88
CA ASN A 128 0.80 -43.26 6.27
C ASN A 128 1.15 -42.09 7.23
N GLY A 129 0.34 -41.68 8.21
CA GLY A 129 -0.84 -42.34 8.80
C GLY A 129 -0.44 -43.42 9.79
N PHE A 130 0.04 -43.02 10.97
CA PHE A 130 -0.22 -43.57 12.32
C PHE A 130 0.27 -42.56 13.35
#